data_AF-A0A527G1J4-F1
#
_entry.id   AF-A0A527G1J4-F1
#
_cell.length_a   1.000
_cell.length_b   1.000
_cell.length_c   1.000
_cell.angle_alpha   90.00
_cell.angle_beta   90.00
_cell.angle_gamma   90.00
#
_symmetry.space_group_name_H-M   'P 1'
#
loop_
_entity.id
_entity.type
_entity.pdbx_description
1 polymer ?
#
loop_
_entity_poly.entity_id
_entity_poly.type
_entity_poly.pdbx_seq_one_letter_code
_entity_poly.pdbx_strand_id
1 'polypeptide(L)'
;LVEPEQDVLDAWRNGLAAVLDGSRSTALVAGCAAHLLYEAGHLSADAATGLIARRLFPGTPVTEAAGFFEGFFSTAGQRLIYDEGLRGAVDAWLASLDEDAFIA
;
A
#
# COMPACT_ATOMS: atom_id res chain seq x y z
N LEU A 1 -11.20 -13.94 24.00
CA LEU A 1 -10.53 -12.68 23.60
C LEU A 1 -11.51 -11.56 23.91
N VAL A 2 -11.05 -10.45 24.47
CA VAL A 2 -11.88 -9.26 24.70
C VAL A 2 -12.05 -8.57 23.34
N GLU A 3 -13.30 -8.41 22.89
CA GLU A 3 -13.60 -7.63 21.69
C GLU A 3 -13.37 -6.15 22.01
N PRO A 4 -12.58 -5.42 21.19
CA PRO A 4 -12.35 -3.99 21.42
C PRO A 4 -13.64 -3.19 21.23
N GLU A 5 -13.78 -2.12 22.00
CA GLU A 5 -14.86 -1.15 21.84
C GLU A 5 -14.75 -0.43 20.48
N GLN A 6 -15.88 0.00 19.91
CA GLN A 6 -15.92 0.57 18.55
C GLN A 6 -15.17 1.90 18.45
N ASP A 7 -15.22 2.72 19.49
CA ASP A 7 -14.46 3.97 19.58
C ASP A 7 -12.94 3.74 19.52
N VAL A 8 -12.46 2.66 20.15
CA VAL A 8 -11.05 2.25 20.08
C VAL A 8 -10.67 1.82 18.67
N LEU A 9 -11.52 1.05 17.99
CA LEU A 9 -11.30 0.65 16.61
C LEU A 9 -11.29 1.85 15.65
N ASP A 10 -12.20 2.80 15.84
CA ASP A 10 -12.27 3.99 14.99
C ASP A 10 -11.08 4.91 15.23
N ALA A 11 -10.65 5.10 16.49
CA ALA A 11 -9.43 5.83 16.81
C ALA A 11 -8.19 5.19 16.16
N TRP A 12 -8.09 3.86 16.19
CA TRP A 12 -7.02 3.11 15.54
C TRP A 12 -7.01 3.32 14.02
N ARG A 13 -8.16 3.16 13.36
CA ARG A 13 -8.30 3.34 11.89
C ARG A 13 -7.97 4.78 11.48
N ASN A 14 -8.42 5.76 12.24
CA ASN A 14 -8.08 7.17 12.01
C ASN A 14 -6.57 7.42 12.15
N GLY A 15 -5.92 6.78 13.13
CA GLY A 15 -4.47 6.81 13.27
C GLY A 15 -3.74 6.22 12.06
N LEU A 16 -4.20 5.07 11.55
CA LEU A 16 -3.66 4.47 10.34
C LEU A 16 -3.84 5.38 9.11
N ALA A 17 -5.01 5.99 8.95
CA ALA A 17 -5.26 6.94 7.88
C ALA A 17 -4.32 8.15 7.96
N ALA A 18 -4.12 8.71 9.16
CA ALA A 18 -3.17 9.80 9.37
C ALA A 18 -1.71 9.39 9.07
N VAL A 19 -1.32 8.15 9.35
CA VAL A 19 0.00 7.62 8.97
C VAL A 19 0.14 7.48 7.45
N LEU A 20 -0.91 7.00 6.77
CA LEU A 20 -0.92 6.86 5.31
C LEU A 20 -0.79 8.20 4.59
N ASP A 21 -1.51 9.22 5.07
CA ASP A 21 -1.53 10.57 4.47
C ASP A 21 -0.37 11.47 4.96
N GLY A 22 0.30 11.09 6.05
CA GLY A 22 1.35 11.86 6.68
C GLY A 22 2.66 11.89 5.87
N SER A 23 3.19 13.09 5.62
CA SER A 23 4.47 13.29 4.92
C SER A 23 5.71 12.90 5.73
N ARG A 24 5.56 12.58 7.02
CA ARG A 24 6.65 12.13 7.91
C ARG A 24 6.78 10.61 7.99
N SER A 25 5.82 9.87 7.42
CA SER A 25 5.85 8.41 7.41
C SER A 25 6.83 7.91 6.36
N THR A 26 7.60 6.88 6.70
CA THR A 26 8.36 6.16 5.67
C THR A 26 7.39 5.44 4.73
N ALA A 27 7.79 5.26 3.47
CA ALA A 27 6.94 4.59 2.48
C ALA A 27 6.51 3.19 2.92
N LEU A 28 7.41 2.43 3.57
CA LEU A 28 7.13 1.12 4.15
C LEU A 28 5.98 1.18 5.18
N VAL A 29 6.06 2.11 6.12
CA VAL A 29 5.04 2.24 7.18
C VAL A 29 3.71 2.74 6.60
N ALA A 30 3.75 3.66 5.63
CA ALA A 30 2.55 4.10 4.92
C ALA A 30 1.89 2.95 4.14
N GLY A 31 2.67 2.10 3.46
CA GLY A 31 2.19 0.91 2.78
C GLY A 31 1.52 -0.08 3.74
N CYS A 32 2.14 -0.31 4.90
CA CYS A 32 1.57 -1.16 5.96
C CYS A 32 0.25 -0.60 6.51
N ALA A 33 0.16 0.72 6.72
CA ALA A 33 -1.09 1.35 7.15
C ALA A 33 -2.20 1.19 6.10
N ALA A 34 -1.88 1.37 4.81
CA ALA A 34 -2.82 1.11 3.72
C ALA A 34 -3.27 -0.35 3.66
N HIS A 35 -2.36 -1.30 3.87
CA HIS A 35 -2.69 -2.72 3.95
C HIS A 35 -3.70 -3.01 5.06
N LEU A 36 -3.45 -2.51 6.27
CA LEU A 36 -4.33 -2.73 7.42
C LEU A 36 -5.72 -2.10 7.23
N LEU A 37 -5.79 -0.90 6.62
CA LEU A 37 -7.07 -0.27 6.27
C LEU A 37 -7.83 -1.06 5.21
N TYR A 38 -7.11 -1.62 4.23
CA TYR A 38 -7.68 -2.48 3.20
C TYR A 38 -8.24 -3.77 3.78
N GLU A 39 -7.47 -4.48 4.62
CA GLU A 39 -7.94 -5.69 5.32
C GLU A 39 -9.18 -5.42 6.18
N ALA A 40 -9.23 -4.25 6.80
CA ALA A 40 -10.36 -3.83 7.63
C ALA A 40 -11.58 -3.36 6.81
N GLY A 41 -11.51 -3.33 5.48
CA GLY A 41 -12.57 -2.85 4.59
C GLY A 41 -12.76 -1.34 4.58
N HIS A 42 -11.83 -0.58 5.17
CA HIS A 42 -11.85 0.90 5.21
C HIS A 42 -11.16 1.53 3.99
N LEU A 43 -10.44 0.73 3.22
CA LEU A 43 -9.96 1.07 1.89
C LEU A 43 -10.56 0.06 0.91
N SER A 44 -11.35 0.53 -0.06
CA SER A 44 -11.92 -0.36 -1.08
C SER A 44 -10.86 -0.85 -2.08
N ALA A 45 -11.15 -1.92 -2.82
CA ALA A 45 -10.27 -2.43 -3.89
C ALA A 45 -9.96 -1.38 -4.95
N ASP A 46 -10.95 -0.62 -5.39
CA ASP A 46 -10.75 0.47 -6.36
C ASP A 46 -9.87 1.59 -5.79
N ALA A 47 -10.10 1.97 -4.54
CA ALA A 47 -9.30 3.00 -3.88
C ALA A 47 -7.86 2.53 -3.62
N ALA A 48 -7.67 1.26 -3.26
CA ALA A 48 -6.36 0.64 -3.11
C ALA A 48 -5.62 0.58 -4.45
N THR A 49 -6.30 0.20 -5.53
CA THR A 49 -5.74 0.19 -6.89
C THR A 49 -5.28 1.58 -7.31
N GLY A 50 -6.12 2.61 -7.12
CA GLY A 50 -5.75 4.00 -7.41
C GLY A 50 -4.59 4.51 -6.56
N LEU A 51 -4.54 4.12 -5.28
CA LEU A 51 -3.44 4.45 -4.37
C LEU A 51 -2.13 3.81 -4.80
N ILE A 52 -2.15 2.52 -5.15
CA ILE A 52 -1.00 1.74 -5.61
C ILE A 52 -0.47 2.32 -6.93
N ALA A 53 -1.35 2.58 -7.91
CA ALA A 53 -0.98 3.22 -9.16
C ALA A 53 -0.33 4.60 -8.96
N ARG A 54 -0.84 5.41 -8.01
CA ARG A 54 -0.26 6.71 -7.69
C ARG A 54 1.12 6.59 -7.01
N ARG A 55 1.26 5.66 -6.08
CA ARG A 55 2.50 5.47 -5.28
C ARG A 55 3.62 4.86 -6.12
N LEU A 56 3.28 4.00 -7.07
CA LEU A 56 4.21 3.33 -7.99
C LEU A 56 4.36 4.07 -9.34
N PHE A 57 3.91 5.33 -9.44
CA PHE A 57 4.06 6.08 -10.68
C PHE A 57 5.57 6.30 -11.00
N PRO A 58 6.01 6.32 -12.29
CA PRO A 58 7.41 6.46 -12.67
C PRO A 58 8.16 7.67 -12.11
N GLY A 59 7.44 8.73 -11.74
CA GLY A 59 8.00 9.92 -11.09
C GLY A 59 8.35 9.76 -9.60
N THR A 60 7.93 8.66 -8.96
CA THR A 60 8.29 8.35 -7.57
C THR A 60 9.69 7.71 -7.53
N PRO A 61 10.60 8.13 -6.62
CA PRO A 61 11.87 7.45 -6.45
C PRO A 61 11.68 5.94 -6.23
N VAL A 62 12.45 5.11 -6.93
CA VAL A 62 12.27 3.64 -6.92
C VAL A 62 12.32 3.06 -5.52
N THR A 63 13.21 3.55 -4.66
CA THR A 63 13.30 3.10 -3.25
C THR A 63 12.06 3.44 -2.43
N GLU A 64 11.42 4.57 -2.70
CA GLU A 64 10.16 4.97 -2.07
C GLU A 64 9.00 4.11 -2.59
N ALA A 65 8.93 3.92 -3.90
CA ALA A 65 7.93 3.06 -4.55
C ALA A 65 8.03 1.60 -4.05
N ALA A 66 9.23 1.04 -4.02
CA ALA A 66 9.52 -0.30 -3.52
C ALA A 66 9.20 -0.45 -2.03
N GLY A 67 9.54 0.56 -1.21
CA GLY A 67 9.17 0.56 0.21
C GLY A 67 7.66 0.54 0.41
N PHE A 68 6.91 1.35 -0.34
CA PHE A 68 5.43 1.32 -0.27
C PHE A 68 4.86 -0.02 -0.72
N PHE A 69 5.38 -0.56 -1.83
CA PHE A 69 5.02 -1.89 -2.33
C PHE A 69 5.23 -2.96 -1.28
N GLU A 70 6.41 -3.01 -0.66
CA GLU A 70 6.75 -3.97 0.40
C GLU A 70 5.78 -3.82 1.58
N GLY A 71 5.52 -2.59 2.02
CA GLY A 71 4.60 -2.34 3.13
C GLY A 71 3.18 -2.81 2.83
N PHE A 72 2.70 -2.61 1.60
CA PHE A 72 1.34 -2.97 1.21
C PHE A 72 1.16 -4.49 0.97
N PHE A 73 2.18 -5.14 0.40
CA PHE A 73 2.10 -6.54 -0.03
C PHE A 73 2.86 -7.53 0.85
N SER A 74 3.58 -7.09 1.88
CA SER A 74 4.53 -7.88 2.71
C SER A 74 4.19 -9.38 2.84
N THR A 75 3.03 -9.72 3.41
CA THR A 75 2.55 -11.10 3.56
C THR A 75 1.38 -11.44 2.63
N ALA A 76 0.94 -10.46 1.82
CA ALA A 76 -0.25 -10.51 0.99
C ALA A 76 0.05 -10.57 -0.52
N GLY A 77 1.29 -10.90 -0.93
CA GLY A 77 1.69 -10.98 -2.34
C GLY A 77 0.81 -11.92 -3.19
N GLN A 78 0.25 -12.98 -2.60
CA GLN A 78 -0.69 -13.87 -3.29
C GLN A 78 -1.97 -13.17 -3.75
N ARG A 79 -2.31 -12.00 -3.19
CA ARG A 79 -3.49 -11.22 -3.61
C ARG A 79 -3.42 -10.76 -5.05
N LEU A 80 -2.22 -10.52 -5.58
CA LEU A 80 -2.01 -10.18 -6.99
C LEU A 80 -2.52 -11.26 -7.95
N ILE A 81 -2.73 -12.49 -7.48
CA ILE A 81 -3.33 -13.57 -8.28
C ILE A 81 -4.82 -13.28 -8.52
N TYR A 82 -5.51 -12.71 -7.54
CA TYR A 82 -6.97 -12.59 -7.52
C TYR A 82 -7.49 -11.18 -7.80
N ASP A 83 -6.67 -10.16 -7.54
CA ASP A 83 -7.02 -8.76 -7.76
C ASP A 83 -6.34 -8.23 -9.02
N GLU A 84 -7.10 -8.19 -10.12
CA GLU A 84 -6.58 -7.78 -11.42
C GLU A 84 -6.20 -6.30 -11.48
N GLY A 85 -6.88 -5.45 -10.70
CA GLY A 85 -6.59 -4.01 -10.62
C GLY A 85 -5.24 -3.76 -9.96
N LEU A 86 -5.01 -4.37 -8.79
CA LEU A 86 -3.73 -4.31 -8.10
C LEU A 86 -2.60 -4.90 -8.94
N ARG A 87 -2.83 -6.06 -9.57
CA ARG A 87 -1.86 -6.69 -10.47
C ARG A 87 -1.50 -5.78 -11.64
N GLY A 88 -2.50 -5.21 -12.33
CA GLY A 88 -2.26 -4.32 -13.46
C GLY A 88 -1.46 -3.07 -13.08
N ALA A 89 -1.70 -2.49 -11.90
CA ALA A 89 -0.94 -1.34 -11.42
C ALA A 89 0.53 -1.69 -11.13
N VAL A 90 0.78 -2.86 -10.52
CA VAL A 90 2.13 -3.35 -10.25
C VAL A 90 2.87 -3.69 -11.54
N ASP A 91 2.21 -4.39 -12.48
CA ASP A 91 2.80 -4.77 -13.76
C ASP A 91 3.20 -3.53 -14.58
N ALA A 92 2.34 -2.51 -14.61
CA ALA A 92 2.63 -1.26 -15.31
C ALA A 92 3.85 -0.54 -14.72
N TRP A 93 4.01 -0.55 -13.40
CA TRP A 93 5.19 0.00 -12.74
C TRP A 93 6.44 -0.81 -13.07
N LEU A 94 6.42 -2.13 -12.87
CA LEU A 94 7.57 -2.99 -13.16
C LEU A 94 8.04 -2.86 -14.62
N ALA A 95 7.09 -2.75 -15.56
CA ALA A 95 7.38 -2.56 -16.98
C ALA A 95 7.95 -1.17 -17.32
N SER A 96 7.83 -0.19 -16.41
CA SER A 96 8.36 1.17 -16.60
C SER A 96 9.78 1.36 -16.06
N LEU A 97 10.30 0.40 -15.30
CA LEU A 97 11.62 0.49 -14.68
C LEU A 97 12.73 0.10 -15.67
N ASP A 98 13.80 0.90 -15.69
CA ASP A 98 15.04 0.58 -16.41
C ASP A 98 15.85 -0.50 -15.68
N GLU A 99 16.78 -1.16 -16.40
CA GLU A 99 17.59 -2.26 -15.87
C GLU A 99 18.37 -1.90 -14.59
N ASP A 100 18.90 -0.68 -14.51
CA ASP A 100 19.64 -0.18 -13.34
C ASP A 100 18.82 -0.24 -12.05
N ALA A 101 17.49 -0.11 -12.13
CA ALA A 101 16.60 -0.18 -10.98
C ALA A 101 16.49 -1.58 -10.35
N PHE A 102 16.87 -2.63 -11.09
CA PHE A 102 16.85 -4.03 -10.61
C PHE A 102 18.19 -4.50 -10.06
N ILE A 103 19.29 -3.80 -10.37
CA ILE A 103 20.66 -4.22 -10.05
C ILE A 103 21.23 -3.45 -8.84
N ALA A 104 20.63 -2.31 -8.49
CA ALA A 104 21.04 -1.43 -7.40
C ALA A 104 20.94 -2.06 -5.99
#